data_AF-A0A958QYR7-F1
#
_entry.id   AF-A0A958QYR7-F1
#
_cell.length_a   1.000
_cell.length_b   1.000
_cell.length_c   1.000
_cell.angle_alpha   90.00
_cell.angle_beta   90.00
_cell.angle_gamma   90.00
#
_symmetry.space_group_name_H-M   'P 1'
#
loop_
_entity.id
_entity.type
_entity.pdbx_description
1 polymer ?
#
loop_
_entity_poly.entity_id
_entity_poly.type
_entity_poly.pdbx_seq_one_letter_code
_entity_poly.pdbx_strand_id
1 'polypeptide(L)'
;MKINSSLKTFVSCCIFMGFAPFLTHCGGSEGVSSQIEYSNTPEKPVVIATNFTLRVDDGDGDSTTYTTKTFQAPWFLFGYTIKNNSNKTITIANLLLTVTGSKGSTDVTQTYAIDFNSLNIPGEDRAYLDELSPGTSSSSSSKEKQIYIDGLPKDVDNFSYRVKVDVQGWVGKSTEPEDRITGTWSFTTQ
;
A
#
# COMPACT_ATOMS: atom_id res chain seq x y z
N MET A 1 5.97 -4.69 -67.55
CA MET A 1 7.33 -5.18 -67.87
C MET A 1 8.14 -5.16 -66.57
N LYS A 2 8.45 -6.35 -66.02
CA LYS A 2 9.29 -6.53 -64.82
C LYS A 2 10.76 -6.37 -65.20
N ILE A 3 11.55 -5.65 -64.41
CA ILE A 3 12.97 -5.97 -64.19
C ILE A 3 13.31 -5.71 -62.71
N ASN A 4 13.82 -6.76 -62.05
CA ASN A 4 14.43 -6.79 -60.72
C ASN A 4 15.92 -6.41 -60.81
N SER A 5 16.47 -5.76 -59.79
CA SER A 5 17.79 -6.04 -59.18
C SER A 5 17.89 -5.26 -57.86
N SER A 6 17.88 -5.89 -56.68
CA SER A 6 19.01 -6.47 -55.94
C SER A 6 20.32 -5.70 -56.03
N LEU A 7 20.68 -4.98 -54.95
CA LEU A 7 22.05 -5.06 -54.41
C LEU A 7 22.08 -4.67 -52.92
N LYS A 8 22.50 -5.64 -52.10
CA LYS A 8 22.97 -5.41 -50.72
C LYS A 8 24.35 -4.78 -50.80
N THR A 9 24.60 -3.74 -50.01
CA THR A 9 25.98 -3.31 -49.70
C THR A 9 26.09 -3.01 -48.22
N PHE A 10 26.90 -3.85 -47.58
CA PHE A 10 27.49 -3.66 -46.26
C PHE A 10 28.49 -2.49 -46.32
N VAL A 11 28.32 -1.50 -45.44
CA VAL A 11 29.35 -0.55 -45.00
C VAL A 11 29.04 -0.32 -43.52
N SER A 12 29.66 -1.05 -42.59
CA SER A 12 31.01 -0.87 -42.05
C SER A 12 31.25 0.53 -41.45
N CYS A 13 31.58 0.51 -40.16
CA CYS A 13 32.27 1.54 -39.40
C CYS A 13 31.47 2.79 -38.97
N CYS A 14 31.08 2.80 -37.70
CA CYS A 14 31.61 3.79 -36.77
C CYS A 14 31.63 3.20 -35.36
N ILE A 15 32.85 2.95 -34.90
CA ILE A 15 33.21 2.77 -33.50
C ILE A 15 32.83 4.08 -32.79
N PHE A 16 31.93 3.99 -31.80
CA PHE A 16 31.92 4.91 -30.67
C PHE A 16 32.05 4.08 -29.41
N MET A 17 33.28 4.03 -28.89
CA MET A 17 33.52 3.72 -27.48
C MET A 17 32.97 4.90 -26.67
N GLY A 18 31.93 4.64 -25.89
CA GLY A 18 31.33 5.65 -25.01
C GLY A 18 30.30 5.01 -24.10
N PHE A 19 30.70 4.82 -22.84
CA PHE A 19 29.89 4.54 -21.65
C PHE A 19 28.36 4.69 -21.81
N ALA A 20 27.63 3.59 -21.63
CA ALA A 20 26.42 3.48 -20.81
C ALA A 20 25.92 2.02 -20.83
N PRO A 21 25.72 1.34 -19.69
CA PRO A 21 24.79 0.22 -19.66
C PRO A 21 23.38 0.79 -19.79
N PHE A 22 22.94 1.05 -21.01
CA PHE A 22 21.52 1.10 -21.30
C PHE A 22 21.00 -0.32 -21.06
N LEU A 23 20.44 -0.54 -19.87
CA LEU A 23 19.48 -1.60 -19.66
C LEU A 23 18.35 -1.32 -20.65
N THR A 24 18.34 -2.11 -21.72
CA THR A 24 17.23 -2.21 -22.65
C THR A 24 16.01 -2.62 -21.83
N HIS A 25 15.19 -1.63 -21.44
CA HIS A 25 13.93 -1.85 -20.76
C HIS A 25 12.94 -2.44 -21.77
N CYS A 26 12.98 -3.75 -21.93
CA CYS A 26 11.96 -4.50 -22.66
C CYS A 26 10.66 -4.48 -21.83
N GLY A 27 9.71 -3.60 -22.20
CA GLY A 27 8.39 -3.54 -21.55
C GLY A 27 7.60 -2.30 -21.95
N GLY A 28 7.21 -2.19 -23.21
CA GLY A 28 6.56 -1.01 -23.81
C GLY A 28 5.12 -0.70 -23.38
N SER A 29 4.71 -1.05 -22.17
CA SER A 29 3.48 -0.55 -21.54
C SER A 29 3.68 -0.53 -20.03
N GLU A 30 3.59 0.66 -19.42
CA GLU A 30 3.50 0.83 -17.97
C GLU A 30 2.40 -0.12 -17.43
N GLY A 31 2.79 -1.14 -16.66
CA GLY A 31 1.85 -2.14 -16.15
C GLY A 31 0.83 -1.49 -15.21
N VAL A 32 -0.37 -2.10 -15.06
CA VAL A 32 -1.47 -1.56 -14.25
C VAL A 32 -1.01 -1.07 -12.87
N SER A 33 -0.12 -1.82 -12.20
CA SER A 33 0.44 -1.46 -10.89
C SER A 33 1.10 -0.09 -10.83
N SER A 34 1.72 0.37 -11.92
CA SER A 34 2.38 1.69 -12.00
C SER A 34 1.39 2.85 -12.17
N GLN A 35 0.13 2.55 -12.50
CA GLN A 35 -0.95 3.54 -12.67
C GLN A 35 -1.81 3.67 -11.40
N ILE A 36 -1.40 3.03 -10.30
CA ILE A 36 -2.09 3.10 -9.02
C ILE A 36 -1.32 4.05 -8.11
N GLU A 37 -2.01 5.06 -7.60
CA GLU A 37 -1.44 6.02 -6.65
C GLU A 37 -1.83 5.60 -5.22
N TYR A 38 -0.84 5.68 -4.33
CA TYR A 38 -1.01 5.37 -2.91
C TYR A 38 -0.59 6.58 -2.07
N SER A 39 -1.37 6.89 -1.04
CA SER A 39 -1.01 7.91 -0.05
C SER A 39 -1.52 7.53 1.32
N ASN A 40 -0.88 8.06 2.36
CA ASN A 40 -1.33 7.93 3.73
C ASN A 40 -1.96 9.23 4.25
N THR A 41 -2.86 9.11 5.23
CA THR A 41 -3.50 10.22 5.93
C THR A 41 -3.56 9.89 7.43
N PRO A 42 -3.03 10.75 8.32
CA PRO A 42 -2.26 11.96 8.01
C PRO A 42 -0.95 11.65 7.28
N GLU A 43 -0.42 12.61 6.52
CA GLU A 43 0.84 12.47 5.76
C GLU A 43 2.02 12.11 6.67
N LYS A 44 2.05 12.69 7.88
CA LYS A 44 3.01 12.40 8.94
C LYS A 44 2.24 12.09 10.23
N PRO A 45 1.94 10.80 10.50
CA PRO A 45 1.26 10.42 11.72
C PRO A 45 2.06 10.77 12.97
N VAL A 46 1.38 11.29 13.98
CA VAL A 46 1.98 11.56 15.29
C VAL A 46 1.96 10.29 16.13
N VAL A 47 3.09 9.96 16.75
CA VAL A 47 3.15 8.84 17.71
C VAL A 47 2.68 9.29 19.07
N ILE A 48 1.83 8.48 19.68
CA ILE A 48 1.26 8.70 20.99
C ILE A 48 1.84 7.66 21.96
N ALA A 49 2.46 8.15 23.02
CA ALA A 49 3.19 7.34 24.01
C ALA A 49 2.34 6.91 25.21
N THR A 50 1.03 7.12 25.15
CA THR A 50 0.07 6.74 26.21
C THR A 50 -0.94 5.73 25.70
N ASN A 51 -1.30 4.76 26.53
CA ASN A 51 -2.40 3.85 26.24
C ASN A 51 -3.72 4.63 26.23
N PHE A 52 -4.68 4.17 25.44
CA PHE A 52 -6.07 4.62 25.55
C PHE A 52 -7.03 3.45 25.35
N THR A 53 -8.25 3.62 25.86
CA THR A 53 -9.31 2.62 25.75
C THR A 53 -10.49 3.24 25.05
N LEU A 54 -10.93 2.61 23.95
CA LEU A 54 -12.20 2.91 23.31
C LEU A 54 -13.29 2.01 23.87
N ARG A 55 -14.44 2.60 24.16
CA ARG A 55 -15.69 1.86 24.25
C ARG A 55 -16.22 1.73 22.83
N VAL A 56 -16.43 0.50 22.41
CA VAL A 56 -17.02 0.15 21.12
C VAL A 56 -18.43 -0.34 21.43
N ASP A 57 -19.42 0.33 20.84
CA ASP A 57 -20.80 -0.10 20.92
C ASP A 57 -20.95 -1.36 20.06
N ASP A 58 -21.55 -2.41 20.62
CA ASP A 58 -21.69 -3.70 19.93
C ASP A 58 -22.75 -3.68 18.80
N GLY A 59 -23.20 -2.48 18.40
CA GLY A 59 -24.02 -2.26 17.20
C GLY A 59 -25.50 -2.62 17.32
N ASP A 60 -25.95 -3.16 18.45
CA ASP A 60 -27.38 -3.31 18.73
C ASP A 60 -27.89 -2.02 19.39
N GLY A 61 -28.80 -1.31 18.74
CA GLY A 61 -29.24 0.05 19.10
C GLY A 61 -29.89 0.21 20.48
N ASP A 62 -29.94 -0.87 21.27
CA ASP A 62 -30.46 -0.96 22.64
C ASP A 62 -29.45 -1.62 23.62
N SER A 63 -28.19 -1.81 23.19
CA SER A 63 -27.18 -2.54 23.98
C SER A 63 -26.62 -1.69 25.12
N THR A 64 -26.77 -2.17 26.35
CA THR A 64 -26.00 -1.70 27.52
C THR A 64 -24.62 -2.35 27.63
N THR A 65 -24.27 -3.26 26.72
CA THR A 65 -22.95 -3.91 26.69
C THR A 65 -22.03 -3.19 25.72
N TYR A 66 -20.85 -2.85 26.23
CA TYR A 66 -19.78 -2.22 25.48
C TYR A 66 -18.60 -3.18 25.50
N THR A 67 -17.97 -3.39 24.35
CA THR A 67 -16.64 -3.97 24.32
C THR A 67 -15.61 -2.86 24.51
N THR A 68 -14.62 -3.10 25.37
CA THR A 68 -13.49 -2.17 25.55
C THR A 68 -12.31 -2.65 24.74
N LYS A 69 -11.84 -1.83 23.80
CA LYS A 69 -10.58 -2.06 23.08
C LYS A 69 -9.52 -1.14 23.63
N THR A 70 -8.46 -1.71 24.21
CA THR A 70 -7.31 -0.95 24.70
C THR A 70 -6.18 -1.02 23.69
N PHE A 71 -5.71 0.15 23.27
CA PHE A 71 -4.57 0.28 22.36
C PHE A 71 -3.31 0.54 23.17
N GLN A 72 -2.26 -0.23 22.88
CA GLN A 72 -0.99 -0.18 23.62
C GLN A 72 -0.06 0.87 23.03
N ALA A 73 0.50 1.73 23.87
CA ALA A 73 1.56 2.63 23.47
C ALA A 73 2.90 1.91 23.25
N PRO A 74 3.75 2.42 22.35
CA PRO A 74 3.50 3.57 21.47
C PRO A 74 2.55 3.20 20.31
N TRP A 75 1.76 4.14 19.81
CA TRP A 75 0.82 3.91 18.70
C TRP A 75 0.67 5.15 17.81
N PHE A 76 0.21 4.97 16.56
CA PHE A 76 -0.22 6.07 15.69
C PHE A 76 -1.49 5.72 14.90
N LEU A 77 -2.20 6.74 14.43
CA LEU A 77 -3.34 6.58 13.53
C LEU A 77 -2.85 6.49 12.08
N PHE A 78 -3.27 5.44 11.39
CA PHE A 78 -3.03 5.23 9.98
C PHE A 78 -4.34 5.33 9.20
N GLY A 79 -4.26 6.02 8.07
CA GLY A 79 -5.28 6.03 7.03
C GLY A 79 -4.58 5.96 5.69
N TYR A 80 -5.27 5.46 4.67
CA TYR A 80 -4.75 5.35 3.32
C TYR A 80 -5.79 5.85 2.32
N THR A 81 -5.27 6.26 1.16
CA THR A 81 -6.06 6.47 -0.05
C THR A 81 -5.39 5.72 -1.19
N ILE A 82 -6.18 4.95 -1.93
CA ILE A 82 -5.74 4.23 -3.12
C ILE A 82 -6.56 4.74 -4.28
N LYS A 83 -5.88 5.23 -5.33
CA LYS A 83 -6.52 5.74 -6.54
C LYS A 83 -6.09 4.91 -7.73
N ASN A 84 -7.09 4.39 -8.45
CA ASN A 84 -6.88 3.60 -9.65
C ASN A 84 -6.97 4.50 -10.88
N ASN A 85 -5.83 4.93 -11.43
CA ASN A 85 -5.79 5.67 -12.69
C ASN A 85 -5.68 4.75 -13.93
N SER A 86 -5.69 3.43 -13.74
CA SER A 86 -5.66 2.48 -14.85
C SER A 86 -7.00 2.38 -15.55
N ASN A 87 -7.00 1.71 -16.70
CA ASN A 87 -8.22 1.35 -17.44
C ASN A 87 -8.83 0.01 -17.01
N LYS A 88 -8.30 -0.64 -15.97
CA LYS A 88 -8.80 -1.93 -15.45
C LYS A 88 -9.32 -1.78 -14.03
N THR A 89 -10.27 -2.64 -13.64
CA THR A 89 -10.62 -2.79 -12.23
C THR A 89 -9.45 -3.39 -11.46
N ILE A 90 -9.26 -2.97 -10.22
CA ILE A 90 -8.28 -3.56 -9.30
C ILE A 90 -8.98 -3.94 -8.00
N THR A 91 -8.50 -5.00 -7.36
CA THR A 91 -8.94 -5.43 -6.03
C THR A 91 -7.75 -5.41 -5.08
N ILE A 92 -7.88 -4.70 -3.97
CA ILE A 92 -6.89 -4.59 -2.90
C ILE A 92 -7.28 -5.55 -1.79
N ALA A 93 -6.47 -6.57 -1.54
CA ALA A 93 -6.78 -7.61 -0.57
C ALA A 93 -6.29 -7.26 0.83
N ASN A 94 -5.05 -6.79 0.95
CA ASN A 94 -4.45 -6.41 2.22
C ASN A 94 -3.33 -5.37 2.04
N LEU A 95 -2.96 -4.75 3.16
CA LEU A 95 -1.76 -3.94 3.29
C LEU A 95 -0.86 -4.55 4.37
N LEU A 96 0.44 -4.64 4.10
CA LEU A 96 1.44 -5.03 5.08
C LEU A 96 2.27 -3.81 5.45
N LEU A 97 2.13 -3.34 6.69
CA LEU A 97 2.90 -2.24 7.22
C LEU A 97 4.11 -2.79 7.96
N THR A 98 5.30 -2.45 7.50
CA THR A 98 6.55 -2.71 8.22
C THR A 98 6.98 -1.41 8.89
N VAL A 99 6.92 -1.39 10.22
CA VAL A 99 7.25 -0.23 11.05
C VAL A 99 8.62 -0.46 11.67
N THR A 100 9.57 0.42 11.38
CA THR A 100 10.95 0.34 11.85
C THR A 100 11.30 1.59 12.66
N GLY A 101 11.66 1.40 13.92
CA GLY A 101 12.24 2.43 14.76
C GLY A 101 13.71 2.14 15.04
N SER A 102 14.50 3.19 15.29
CA SER A 102 15.93 3.06 15.59
C SER A 102 16.17 3.25 17.10
N LYS A 103 17.02 2.40 17.70
CA LYS A 103 17.49 2.47 19.09
C LYS A 103 19.02 2.52 19.04
N GLY A 104 19.58 3.72 19.09
CA GLY A 104 21.01 3.95 18.82
C GLY A 104 21.36 3.52 17.40
N SER A 105 22.25 2.53 17.27
CA SER A 105 22.67 1.98 15.98
C SER A 105 21.87 0.75 15.52
N THR A 106 20.85 0.34 16.27
CA THR A 106 20.07 -0.87 15.98
C THR A 106 18.67 -0.49 15.54
N ASP A 107 18.23 -1.07 14.42
CA ASP A 107 16.83 -0.98 13.98
C ASP A 107 16.01 -2.11 14.61
N VAL A 108 14.82 -1.76 15.10
CA VAL A 108 13.81 -2.70 15.59
C VAL A 108 12.59 -2.58 14.69
N THR A 109 12.13 -3.72 14.18
CA THR A 109 11.08 -3.76 13.15
C THR A 109 9.92 -4.64 13.60
N GLN A 110 8.70 -4.21 13.27
CA GLN A 110 7.47 -4.98 13.47
C GLN A 110 6.56 -4.86 12.25
N THR A 111 5.88 -5.95 11.91
CA THR A 111 4.97 -5.99 10.75
C THR A 111 3.52 -6.12 11.23
N TYR A 112 2.64 -5.36 10.58
CA TYR A 112 1.20 -5.32 10.83
C TYR A 112 0.48 -5.65 9.52
N ALA A 113 -0.49 -6.56 9.59
CA ALA A 113 -1.38 -6.85 8.48
C ALA A 113 -2.68 -6.08 8.67
N ILE A 114 -3.05 -5.31 7.65
CA ILE A 114 -4.35 -4.65 7.55
C ILE A 114 -5.13 -5.37 6.47
N ASP A 115 -6.13 -6.13 6.91
CA ASP A 115 -7.08 -6.84 6.07
C ASP A 115 -8.51 -6.46 6.45
N PHE A 116 -9.49 -6.95 5.70
CA PHE A 116 -10.89 -6.62 5.94
C PHE A 116 -11.35 -7.02 7.37
N ASN A 117 -10.91 -8.18 7.86
CA ASN A 117 -11.26 -8.66 9.20
C ASN A 117 -10.70 -7.74 10.30
N SER A 118 -9.52 -7.16 10.07
CA SER A 118 -8.91 -6.20 11.00
C SER A 118 -9.67 -4.87 11.12
N LEU A 119 -10.49 -4.51 10.12
CA LEU A 119 -11.29 -3.29 10.12
C LEU A 119 -12.60 -3.43 10.90
N ASN A 120 -13.04 -4.64 11.24
CA ASN A 120 -14.25 -4.92 12.03
C ASN A 120 -15.50 -4.17 11.53
N ILE A 121 -15.73 -4.16 10.20
CA ILE A 121 -16.89 -3.50 9.58
C ILE A 121 -18.12 -4.41 9.75
N PRO A 122 -19.13 -4.04 10.55
CA PRO A 122 -20.28 -4.91 10.82
C PRO A 122 -21.16 -5.08 9.58
N GLY A 123 -21.63 -6.30 9.35
CA GLY A 123 -22.63 -6.60 8.30
C GLY A 123 -22.07 -6.71 6.88
N GLU A 124 -20.76 -6.60 6.70
CA GLU A 124 -20.08 -6.88 5.43
C GLU A 124 -19.28 -8.18 5.52
N ASP A 125 -19.45 -9.07 4.54
CA ASP A 125 -18.65 -10.30 4.39
C ASP A 125 -17.89 -10.24 3.06
N ARG A 126 -16.62 -9.82 3.12
CA ARG A 126 -15.73 -9.80 1.97
C ARG A 126 -14.29 -10.09 2.39
N ALA A 127 -13.51 -10.66 1.46
CA ALA A 127 -12.12 -11.03 1.68
C ALA A 127 -11.11 -9.95 1.22
N TYR A 128 -11.57 -8.74 0.92
CA TYR A 128 -10.76 -7.67 0.33
C TYR A 128 -11.09 -6.32 0.98
N LEU A 129 -10.10 -5.42 0.97
CA LEU A 129 -10.24 -4.05 1.49
C LEU A 129 -11.10 -3.20 0.55
N ASP A 130 -10.75 -3.19 -0.74
CA ASP A 130 -11.42 -2.36 -1.74
C ASP A 130 -11.40 -3.02 -3.12
N GLU A 131 -12.47 -2.84 -3.89
CA GLU A 131 -12.52 -3.12 -5.33
C GLU A 131 -12.76 -1.78 -6.05
N LEU A 132 -11.82 -1.36 -6.89
CA LEU A 132 -11.78 -0.03 -7.50
C LEU A 132 -11.92 -0.13 -9.02
N SER A 133 -13.02 0.41 -9.53
CA SER A 133 -13.22 0.59 -10.97
C SER A 133 -12.23 1.61 -11.56
N PRO A 134 -12.01 1.61 -12.88
CA PRO A 134 -11.17 2.61 -13.55
C PRO A 134 -11.52 4.05 -13.17
N GLY A 135 -10.52 4.85 -12.81
CA GLY A 135 -10.68 6.26 -12.47
C GLY A 135 -11.26 6.53 -11.07
N THR A 136 -11.45 5.50 -10.24
CA THR A 136 -12.01 5.66 -8.88
C THR A 136 -10.95 5.64 -7.79
N SER A 137 -11.33 6.07 -6.58
CA SER A 137 -10.48 6.04 -5.38
C SER A 137 -11.25 5.53 -4.17
N SER A 138 -10.58 4.84 -3.26
CA SER A 138 -11.08 4.55 -1.91
C SER A 138 -10.18 5.17 -0.86
N SER A 139 -10.76 5.50 0.30
CA SER A 139 -10.07 6.02 1.46
C SER A 139 -10.55 5.32 2.73
N SER A 140 -9.63 5.01 3.64
CA SER A 140 -9.95 4.52 4.98
C SER A 140 -10.14 5.64 6.01
N SER A 141 -10.21 6.90 5.57
CA SER A 141 -10.35 8.07 6.46
C SER A 141 -11.73 8.28 7.08
N SER A 142 -12.71 7.40 6.80
CA SER A 142 -13.99 7.44 7.50
C SER A 142 -13.81 7.00 8.96
N LYS A 143 -14.66 7.51 9.87
CA LYS A 143 -14.66 7.09 11.29
C LYS A 143 -14.81 5.57 11.46
N GLU A 144 -15.43 4.92 10.48
CA GLU A 144 -15.68 3.48 10.44
C GLU A 144 -14.48 2.64 9.96
N LYS A 145 -13.43 3.28 9.41
CA LYS A 145 -12.21 2.60 8.90
C LYS A 145 -10.92 3.09 9.55
N GLN A 146 -11.00 3.69 10.75
CA GLN A 146 -9.82 4.16 11.48
C GLN A 146 -8.90 3.00 11.87
N ILE A 147 -7.66 3.05 11.39
CA ILE A 147 -6.66 2.00 11.64
C ILE A 147 -5.68 2.53 12.69
N TYR A 148 -5.67 1.88 13.85
CA TYR A 148 -4.70 2.15 14.89
C TYR A 148 -3.56 1.14 14.78
N ILE A 149 -2.34 1.63 14.59
CA ILE A 149 -1.12 0.82 14.64
C ILE A 149 -0.54 0.96 16.04
N ASP A 150 -0.77 -0.04 16.89
CA ASP A 150 -0.43 -0.02 18.30
C ASP A 150 0.59 -1.09 18.69
N GLY A 151 1.11 -1.01 19.91
CA GLY A 151 2.14 -1.93 20.37
C GLY A 151 3.45 -1.80 19.60
N LEU A 152 3.79 -0.59 19.15
CA LEU A 152 5.02 -0.30 18.42
C LEU A 152 6.28 -0.68 19.23
N PRO A 153 7.42 -0.89 18.56
CA PRO A 153 8.70 -1.07 19.25
C PRO A 153 8.97 0.04 20.27
N LYS A 154 9.27 -0.36 21.51
CA LYS A 154 9.57 0.53 22.64
C LYS A 154 11.04 0.95 22.63
N ASP A 155 11.35 2.01 23.38
CA ASP A 155 12.71 2.56 23.56
C ASP A 155 13.41 2.96 22.25
N VAL A 156 12.64 3.43 21.27
CA VAL A 156 13.20 3.98 20.04
C VAL A 156 13.50 5.47 20.22
N ASP A 157 14.52 5.95 19.53
CA ASP A 157 14.96 7.33 19.61
C ASP A 157 13.87 8.26 19.05
N ASN A 158 13.47 9.24 19.86
CA ASN A 158 12.52 10.31 19.51
C ASN A 158 11.13 9.87 19.02
N PHE A 159 10.72 8.62 19.24
CA PHE A 159 9.45 8.07 18.71
C PHE A 159 9.27 8.25 17.19
N SER A 160 10.37 8.32 16.44
CA SER A 160 10.33 8.42 14.98
C SER A 160 10.45 7.04 14.36
N TYR A 161 9.47 6.68 13.54
CA TYR A 161 9.42 5.40 12.85
C TYR A 161 9.39 5.63 11.33
N ARG A 162 10.15 4.81 10.62
CA ARG A 162 10.02 4.64 9.17
C ARG A 162 8.98 3.57 8.93
N VAL A 163 7.97 3.88 8.13
CA VAL A 163 6.90 2.94 7.79
C VAL A 163 6.97 2.65 6.30
N LYS A 164 7.08 1.37 5.96
CA LYS A 164 6.94 0.86 4.60
C LYS A 164 5.61 0.15 4.50
N VAL A 165 4.81 0.47 3.49
CA VAL A 165 3.53 -0.19 3.23
C VAL A 165 3.65 -0.98 1.93
N ASP A 166 3.45 -2.29 2.01
CA ASP A 166 3.38 -3.17 0.85
C ASP A 166 1.91 -3.51 0.57
N VAL A 167 1.48 -3.26 -0.66
CA VAL A 167 0.11 -3.49 -1.15
C VAL A 167 0.03 -4.85 -1.80
N GLN A 168 -0.97 -5.63 -1.40
CA GLN A 168 -1.28 -6.90 -2.03
C GLN A 168 -2.68 -6.89 -2.60
N GLY A 169 -2.78 -7.29 -3.87
CA GLY A 169 -4.05 -7.33 -4.59
C GLY A 169 -3.90 -7.95 -5.96
N TRP A 170 -4.90 -7.74 -6.81
CA TRP A 170 -4.90 -8.19 -8.19
C TRP A 170 -5.65 -7.23 -9.11
N VAL A 171 -5.29 -7.28 -10.38
CA VAL A 171 -6.07 -6.73 -11.48
C VAL A 171 -7.28 -7.62 -11.69
N GLY A 172 -8.45 -7.01 -11.90
CA GLY A 172 -9.73 -7.70 -12.02
C GLY A 172 -10.61 -7.51 -10.79
N LYS A 173 -11.81 -8.08 -10.87
CA LYS A 173 -12.81 -8.07 -9.79
C LYS A 173 -12.48 -9.12 -8.74
N SER A 174 -13.15 -9.09 -7.59
CA SER A 174 -12.92 -10.05 -6.52
C SER A 174 -13.21 -11.51 -6.93
N THR A 175 -14.10 -11.71 -7.90
CA THR A 175 -14.50 -13.04 -8.41
C THR A 175 -13.68 -13.50 -9.61
N GLU A 176 -12.90 -12.61 -10.23
CA GLU A 176 -12.21 -12.83 -11.50
C GLU A 176 -10.79 -12.21 -11.44
N PRO A 177 -9.86 -12.79 -10.67
CA PRO A 177 -8.49 -12.30 -10.59
C PRO A 177 -7.72 -12.61 -11.89
N GLU A 178 -7.09 -11.59 -12.47
CA GLU A 178 -6.27 -11.70 -13.68
C GLU A 178 -4.78 -11.81 -13.32
N ASP A 179 -4.22 -10.71 -12.79
CA ASP A 179 -2.79 -10.55 -12.54
C ASP A 179 -2.54 -9.99 -11.14
N ARG A 180 -1.41 -10.34 -10.52
CA ARG A 180 -1.06 -9.81 -9.21
C ARG A 180 -0.68 -8.32 -9.29
N ILE A 181 -1.18 -7.54 -8.34
CA ILE A 181 -0.71 -6.17 -8.08
C ILE A 181 0.24 -6.20 -6.90
N THR A 182 1.34 -5.47 -7.06
CA THR A 182 2.28 -5.15 -5.99
C THR A 182 2.57 -3.66 -6.05
N GLY A 183 2.34 -2.95 -4.96
CA GLY A 183 2.72 -1.56 -4.78
C GLY A 183 3.46 -1.38 -3.47
N THR A 184 4.34 -0.40 -3.39
CA THR A 184 5.02 -0.06 -2.15
C THR A 184 5.09 1.46 -2.03
N TRP A 185 4.82 1.99 -0.85
CA TRP A 185 5.19 3.36 -0.50
C TRP A 185 5.70 3.44 0.93
N SER A 186 6.36 4.54 1.27
CA SER A 186 6.91 4.75 2.60
C SER A 186 6.64 6.15 3.11
N PHE A 187 6.51 6.28 4.43
CA PHE A 187 6.40 7.55 5.14
C PHE A 187 7.11 7.46 6.48
N THR A 188 7.20 8.59 7.19
CA THR A 188 7.76 8.66 8.54
C THR A 188 6.74 9.23 9.50
N THR A 189 6.76 8.78 10.75
CA THR A 189 6.01 9.44 11.82
C THR A 189 6.68 10.75 12.24
N GLN A 190 5.89 11.64 12.84
CA GLN A 190 6.37 12.85 13.50
C GLN A 190 6.89 12.55 14.90
#